data_AF-A0A645J637-F1
#
_entry.id   AF-A0A645J637-F1
#
_cell.length_a   1.000
_cell.length_b   1.000
_cell.length_c   1.000
_cell.angle_alpha   90.00
_cell.angle_beta   90.00
_cell.angle_gamma   90.00
#
_symmetry.space_group_name_H-M   'P 1'
#
loop_
_entity.id
_entity.type
_entity.pdbx_description
1 polymer ?
#
loop_
_entity_poly.entity_id
_entity_poly.type
_entity_poly.pdbx_seq_one_letter_code
_entity_poly.pdbx_strand_id
1 'polypeptide(L)'
;MIVGIKYGYTSPDDKETKAEHYKLIQSLAKKFEDVNGSLLCRELLGLKEKHSSPVPEERTEVYYVKRPCAELVEYAAKLLDEYIESRNSEKMN
;
A
#
# COMPACT_ATOMS: atom_id res chain seq x y z
N MET A 1 -0.97 4.77 5.51
CA MET A 1 -1.39 4.98 6.91
C MET A 1 -0.25 4.75 7.90
N ILE A 2 0.26 3.52 8.06
CA ILE A 2 1.26 3.19 9.10
C ILE A 2 2.55 4.02 8.99
N VAL A 3 3.07 4.22 7.77
CA VAL A 3 4.25 5.06 7.52
C VAL A 3 4.02 6.50 8.01
N GLY A 4 2.81 7.05 7.84
CA GLY A 4 2.45 8.39 8.34
C GLY A 4 2.39 8.46 9.86
N ILE A 5 1.87 7.41 10.50
CA ILE A 5 1.81 7.31 11.95
C ILE A 5 3.23 7.22 12.55
N LYS A 6 4.13 6.45 11.93
CA LYS A 6 5.46 6.18 12.48
C LYS A 6 6.52 7.21 12.08
N TYR A 7 6.41 7.79 10.88
CA TYR A 7 7.44 8.61 10.24
C TYR A 7 6.88 9.87 9.55
N GLY A 8 5.66 10.25 9.86
CA GLY A 8 5.04 11.47 9.33
C GLY A 8 5.49 12.73 10.05
N TYR A 9 4.81 13.83 9.74
CA TYR A 9 4.99 15.14 10.34
C TYR A 9 3.79 15.48 11.24
N THR A 10 4.01 16.29 12.27
CA THR A 10 2.97 16.70 13.23
C THR A 10 2.53 18.17 13.06
N SER A 11 3.35 18.98 12.39
CA SER A 11 3.03 20.37 12.07
C SER A 11 2.74 20.54 10.57
N PRO A 12 1.66 21.24 10.18
CA PRO A 12 1.38 21.54 8.78
C PRO A 12 2.42 22.47 8.13
N ASP A 13 3.19 23.22 8.93
CA ASP A 13 4.18 24.19 8.48
C ASP A 13 5.58 23.59 8.28
N ASP A 14 5.80 22.34 8.74
CA ASP A 14 7.05 21.61 8.54
C ASP A 14 7.13 21.06 7.10
N LYS A 15 7.49 21.94 6.17
CA LYS A 15 7.56 21.64 4.74
C LYS A 15 8.65 20.60 4.42
N GLU A 16 9.74 20.59 5.18
CA GLU A 16 10.87 19.69 4.93
C GLU A 16 10.52 18.25 5.27
N THR A 17 10.06 17.99 6.51
CA THR A 17 9.64 16.65 6.92
C THR A 17 8.47 16.14 6.08
N LYS A 18 7.56 17.05 5.69
CA LYS A 18 6.46 16.73 4.78
C LYS A 18 6.94 16.30 3.39
N ALA A 19 7.92 16.98 2.82
CA ALA A 19 8.49 16.62 1.54
C ALA A 19 9.20 15.25 1.59
N GLU A 20 9.99 15.00 2.64
CA GLU A 20 10.63 13.68 2.84
C GLU A 20 9.60 12.57 3.05
N HIS A 21 8.53 12.85 3.81
CA HIS A 21 7.43 11.90 3.98
C HIS A 21 6.74 11.57 2.64
N TYR A 22 6.51 12.57 1.79
CA TYR A 22 5.89 12.35 0.48
C TYR A 22 6.78 11.52 -0.43
N LYS A 23 8.09 11.80 -0.48
CA LYS A 23 9.07 10.99 -1.23
C LYS A 23 9.04 9.53 -0.79
N LEU A 24 8.99 9.29 0.53
CA LEU A 24 8.90 7.94 1.08
C LEU A 24 7.61 7.22 0.67
N ILE A 25 6.45 7.89 0.77
CA ILE A 25 5.18 7.28 0.34
C ILE A 25 5.21 6.96 -1.15
N GLN A 26 5.73 7.86 -1.98
CA GLN A 26 5.84 7.66 -3.43
C GLN A 26 6.77 6.49 -3.77
N SER A 27 7.90 6.33 -3.08
CA SER A 27 8.82 5.23 -3.34
C SER A 27 8.24 3.86 -2.97
N LEU A 28 7.55 3.77 -1.82
CA LEU A 28 6.85 2.54 -1.40
C LEU A 28 5.68 2.21 -2.34
N ALA A 29 4.89 3.22 -2.72
CA ALA A 29 3.81 3.04 -3.69
C ALA A 29 4.35 2.57 -5.05
N LYS A 30 5.48 3.11 -5.49
CA LYS A 30 6.10 2.70 -6.75
C LYS A 30 6.55 1.24 -6.71
N LYS A 31 7.21 0.81 -5.63
CA LYS A 31 7.59 -0.60 -5.44
C LYS A 31 6.38 -1.55 -5.41
N PHE A 32 5.26 -1.11 -4.84
CA PHE A 32 4.02 -1.89 -4.88
C PHE A 32 3.47 -1.99 -6.31
N GLU A 33 3.42 -0.88 -7.04
CA GLU A 33 2.94 -0.82 -8.41
C GLU A 33 3.83 -1.62 -9.37
N ASP A 34 5.15 -1.58 -9.22
CA ASP A 34 6.09 -2.31 -10.09
C ASP A 34 5.92 -3.84 -10.01
N VAL A 35 5.48 -4.35 -8.86
CA VAL A 35 5.26 -5.78 -8.64
C VAL A 35 3.82 -6.19 -8.91
N ASN A 36 2.84 -5.37 -8.49
CA ASN A 36 1.41 -5.74 -8.54
C ASN A 36 0.66 -5.09 -9.71
N GLY A 37 1.30 -4.19 -10.45
CA GLY A 37 0.80 -3.56 -11.67
C GLY A 37 -0.04 -2.29 -11.46
N SER A 38 -0.68 -2.10 -10.30
CA SER A 38 -1.49 -0.91 -10.03
C SER A 38 -1.67 -0.63 -8.54
N LEU A 39 -2.01 0.60 -8.19
CA LEU A 39 -2.47 1.01 -6.86
C LEU A 39 -4.00 1.00 -6.72
N LEU A 40 -4.73 0.86 -7.82
CA LEU A 40 -6.18 0.92 -7.84
C LEU A 40 -6.77 -0.49 -7.77
N CYS A 41 -7.57 -0.78 -6.75
CA CYS A 41 -8.20 -2.10 -6.57
C CYS A 41 -8.97 -2.57 -7.80
N ARG A 42 -9.60 -1.65 -8.54
CA ARG A 42 -10.33 -2.00 -9.77
C ARG A 42 -9.42 -2.54 -10.86
N GLU A 43 -8.21 -2.01 -10.98
CA GLU A 43 -7.24 -2.41 -12.00
C GLU A 43 -6.58 -3.72 -11.60
N LEU A 44 -6.22 -3.84 -10.31
CA LEU A 44 -5.72 -5.09 -9.70
C LEU A 44 -6.69 -6.26 -9.86
N LEU A 45 -8.00 -5.99 -9.80
CA LEU A 45 -9.07 -6.99 -9.99
C LEU A 45 -9.51 -7.13 -11.45
N GLY A 46 -8.94 -6.37 -12.39
CA GLY A 46 -9.34 -6.41 -13.80
C GLY A 46 -10.79 -5.96 -14.08
N LEU A 47 -11.38 -5.15 -13.20
CA LEU A 47 -12.78 -4.71 -13.28
C LEU A 47 -12.97 -3.60 -14.32
N LYS A 48 -13.54 -3.97 -15.47
CA LYS A 48 -13.85 -3.06 -16.57
C LYS A 48 -15.13 -2.24 -16.35
N GLU A 49 -16.06 -2.76 -15.57
CA GLU A 49 -17.34 -2.09 -15.31
C GLU A 49 -17.18 -0.90 -14.37
N LYS A 50 -17.85 0.21 -14.68
CA LYS A 50 -17.85 1.41 -13.82
C LYS A 50 -18.88 1.33 -12.69
N HIS A 51 -20.00 0.67 -12.97
CA HIS A 51 -21.10 0.47 -12.03
C HIS A 51 -21.43 -1.01 -11.99
N SER A 52 -21.21 -1.63 -10.84
CA SER A 52 -21.64 -3.00 -10.57
C SER A 52 -22.99 -2.99 -9.85
N SER A 53 -23.63 -4.15 -9.76
CA SER A 53 -24.75 -4.36 -8.84
C SER A 53 -24.38 -3.87 -7.43
N PRO A 54 -25.30 -3.19 -6.71
CA PRO A 54 -25.10 -2.85 -5.31
C PRO A 54 -25.17 -4.07 -4.39
N VAL A 55 -25.64 -5.21 -4.92
CA VAL A 55 -25.72 -6.48 -4.19
C VAL A 55 -24.32 -7.12 -4.17
N PRO A 56 -23.72 -7.36 -3.00
CA PRO A 56 -22.43 -8.02 -2.90
C PRO A 56 -22.53 -9.50 -3.29
N GLU A 57 -21.47 -10.01 -3.90
CA GLU A 57 -21.32 -11.46 -4.12
C GLU A 57 -21.21 -12.21 -2.78
N GLU A 58 -21.72 -13.44 -2.76
CA GLU A 58 -21.53 -14.33 -1.61
C GLU A 58 -20.04 -14.65 -1.42
N ARG A 59 -19.60 -14.63 -0.15
CA ARG A 59 -18.23 -14.89 0.26
C ARG A 59 -17.95 -16.40 0.29
N THR A 60 -17.86 -16.98 -0.90
CA THR A 60 -17.53 -18.40 -1.11
C THR A 60 -16.01 -18.60 -1.24
N GLU A 61 -15.53 -19.85 -1.23
CA GLU A 61 -14.10 -20.09 -1.51
C GLU A 61 -13.68 -19.59 -2.90
N VAL A 62 -14.54 -19.79 -3.91
CA VAL A 62 -14.32 -19.28 -5.28
C VAL A 62 -14.19 -17.75 -5.30
N TYR A 63 -14.93 -17.04 -4.44
CA TYR A 63 -14.80 -15.59 -4.30
C TYR A 63 -13.39 -15.17 -3.87
N TYR A 64 -12.82 -15.87 -2.90
CA TYR A 64 -11.47 -15.58 -2.39
C TYR A 64 -10.37 -16.00 -3.37
N VAL A 65 -10.53 -17.12 -4.08
CA VAL A 65 -9.58 -17.54 -5.12
C VAL A 65 -9.47 -16.50 -6.25
N LYS A 66 -10.56 -15.81 -6.58
CA LYS A 66 -10.56 -14.75 -7.60
C LYS A 66 -10.02 -13.40 -7.11
N ARG A 67 -9.81 -13.25 -5.80
CA ARG A 67 -9.45 -11.97 -5.19
C ARG A 67 -8.11 -12.08 -4.47
N PRO A 68 -7.01 -11.60 -5.08
CA PRO A 68 -5.67 -11.67 -4.49
C PRO A 68 -5.48 -10.70 -3.31
N CYS A 69 -6.56 -10.19 -2.70
CA CYS A 69 -6.50 -9.13 -1.70
C CYS A 69 -5.65 -9.51 -0.49
N ALA A 70 -5.70 -10.77 -0.04
CA ALA A 70 -4.89 -11.22 1.09
C ALA A 70 -3.40 -11.20 0.74
N GLU A 71 -3.02 -11.71 -0.44
CA GLU A 71 -1.64 -11.73 -0.94
C GLU A 71 -1.10 -10.30 -1.13
N LEU A 72 -1.92 -9.39 -1.65
CA LEU A 72 -1.56 -7.98 -1.82
C LEU A 72 -1.33 -7.27 -0.48
N VAL A 73 -2.16 -7.58 0.53
CA VAL A 73 -1.98 -7.06 1.90
C VAL A 73 -0.71 -7.61 2.53
N GLU A 74 -0.44 -8.90 2.37
CA GLU A 74 0.79 -9.54 2.84
C GLU A 74 2.02 -8.89 2.21
N TYR A 75 2.00 -8.68 0.89
CA TYR A 75 3.09 -8.01 0.17
C TYR A 75 3.31 -6.59 0.69
N ALA A 76 2.24 -5.81 0.86
CA ALA A 76 2.33 -4.46 1.40
C ALA A 76 2.90 -4.42 2.83
N ALA A 77 2.56 -5.42 3.66
CA ALA A 77 3.11 -5.56 5.00
C ALA A 77 4.61 -5.90 4.97
N LYS A 78 5.02 -6.88 4.15
CA LYS A 78 6.44 -7.25 3.95
C LYS A 78 7.27 -6.06 3.46
N LEU A 79 6.78 -5.33 2.46
CA LEU A 79 7.44 -4.13 1.94
C LEU A 79 7.67 -3.07 3.03
N LEU A 80 6.71 -2.91 3.94
CA LEU A 80 6.85 -2.00 5.07
C LEU A 80 7.86 -2.52 6.10
N ASP A 81 7.82 -3.80 6.43
CA ASP A 81 8.75 -4.42 7.39
C ASP A 81 10.20 -4.31 6.90
N GLU A 82 10.46 -4.63 5.63
CA GLU A 82 11.78 -4.46 5.00
C GLU A 82 12.30 -3.02 5.13
N TYR A 83 11.43 -2.03 4.92
CA TYR A 83 11.79 -0.62 5.08
C TYR A 83 12.06 -0.25 6.55
N ILE A 84 11.31 -0.81 7.51
CA ILE A 84 11.54 -0.58 8.93
C ILE A 84 12.90 -1.17 9.34
N GLU A 85 13.22 -2.38 8.88
CA GLU A 85 14.50 -3.05 9.15
C GLU A 85 15.69 -2.30 8.55
N SER A 86 15.58 -1.86 7.29
CA SER A 86 16.64 -1.10 6.62
C SER A 86 16.94 0.20 7.38
N ARG A 87 15.89 0.92 7.78
CA ARG A 87 16.01 2.19 8.50
C ARG A 87 16.55 2.03 9.92
N ASN A 88 16.24 0.93 10.60
CA ASN A 88 16.82 0.63 11.91
C ASN A 88 18.31 0.32 11.82
N SER A 89 18.72 -0.38 10.75
CA SER A 89 20.13 -0.71 10.48
C SER A 89 20.94 0.55 10.18
N GLU A 90 20.38 1.51 9.45
CA GLU A 90 20.99 2.82 9.18
C GLU A 90 21.19 3.68 10.44
N LYS A 91 20.33 3.52 11.45
CA LYS A 91 20.43 4.28 12.72
C LYS A 91 21.45 3.73 13.71
N MET A 92 21.95 2.51 13.47
CA MET A 92 22.86 1.79 14.37
C MET A 92 24.31 1.82 13.89
N ASN A 93 24.55 2.45 12.74
CA ASN A 93 25.87 2.78 12.18
C ASN A 93 26.12 4.29 12.31
#